data_AF-A0A7X0MV19-F1
#
_entry.id   AF-A0A7X0MV19-F1
#
_cell.length_a   1.000
_cell.length_b   1.000
_cell.length_c   1.000
_cell.angle_alpha   90.00
_cell.angle_beta   90.00
_cell.angle_gamma   90.00
#
_symmetry.space_group_name_H-M   'P 1'
#
loop_
_entity.id
_entity.type
_entity.pdbx_description
1 polymer ?
#
loop_
_entity_poly.entity_id
_entity_poly.type
_entity_poly.pdbx_seq_one_letter_code
_entity_poly.pdbx_strand_id
1 'polypeptide(L)'
;MSIRANSLGRQTGATMIEVMVALFLLAVGLLGTLALQNSSQRSNQSAMFSSVAIVLARDMANRIGANNNQFTTADDALYGGIDTANVSGAVTTCNVDCNQASIKTMDEGQWAEEIKTRLPAGRGTVAIDANGVHEVTVMWDDQLTGASGTNCGGNPEVDLTCVKLEFRL
;
A
#
# COMPACT_ATOMS: atom_id res chain seq x y z
N MET A 1 26.15 -51.95 -53.21
CA MET A 1 26.13 -50.95 -52.12
C MET A 1 25.95 -49.58 -52.77
N SER A 2 24.75 -49.01 -52.71
CA SER A 2 24.37 -47.76 -53.39
C SER A 2 24.39 -46.63 -52.37
N ILE A 3 25.26 -45.64 -52.57
CA ILE A 3 25.31 -44.41 -51.76
C ILE A 3 24.29 -43.44 -52.36
N ARG A 4 23.25 -43.08 -51.59
CA ARG A 4 22.32 -42.01 -51.96
C ARG A 4 22.96 -40.66 -51.60
N ALA A 5 23.13 -39.79 -52.59
CA ALA A 5 23.52 -38.41 -52.36
C ALA A 5 22.34 -37.65 -51.73
N ASN A 6 22.57 -37.10 -50.54
CA ASN A 6 21.58 -36.26 -49.85
C ASN A 6 21.55 -34.90 -50.58
N SER A 7 20.40 -34.49 -51.12
CA SER A 7 20.26 -33.15 -51.72
C SER A 7 20.36 -32.11 -50.60
N LEU A 8 21.52 -31.47 -50.49
CA LEU A 8 21.70 -30.29 -49.64
C LEU A 8 20.73 -29.21 -50.15
N GLY A 9 19.72 -28.89 -49.34
CA GLY A 9 18.76 -27.83 -49.63
C GLY A 9 19.49 -26.53 -49.95
N ARG A 10 19.05 -25.85 -51.01
CA ARG A 10 19.65 -24.61 -51.49
C ARG A 10 19.46 -23.53 -50.41
N GLN A 11 20.56 -23.07 -49.80
CA GLN A 11 20.52 -21.99 -48.82
C GLN A 11 20.10 -20.69 -49.51
N THR A 12 18.85 -20.27 -49.30
CA THR A 12 18.37 -18.94 -49.70
C THR A 12 18.86 -17.96 -48.64
N GLY A 13 19.88 -17.15 -48.98
CA GLY A 13 20.39 -16.10 -48.09
C GLY A 13 19.33 -15.02 -47.85
N ALA A 14 19.37 -14.40 -46.65
CA ALA A 14 18.51 -13.27 -46.32
C ALA A 14 18.85 -12.06 -47.20
N THR A 15 17.83 -11.36 -47.67
CA THR A 15 18.03 -10.09 -48.39
C THR A 15 18.37 -8.96 -47.42
N MET A 16 19.12 -7.93 -47.84
CA MET A 16 19.43 -6.77 -46.97
C MET A 16 18.16 -6.11 -46.40
N ILE A 17 17.08 -6.08 -47.19
CA ILE A 17 15.80 -5.52 -46.76
C ILE A 17 15.11 -6.37 -45.69
N GLU A 18 15.25 -7.69 -45.74
CA GLU A 18 14.70 -8.62 -44.75
C GLU A 18 15.36 -8.45 -43.38
N VAL A 19 16.68 -8.27 -43.35
CA VAL A 19 17.42 -7.97 -42.12
C VAL A 19 17.02 -6.60 -41.55
N MET A 20 16.86 -5.59 -42.41
CA MET A 20 16.42 -4.26 -41.97
C MET A 20 15.01 -4.28 -41.39
N VAL A 21 14.07 -4.99 -42.01
CA VAL A 21 12.70 -5.14 -41.49
C VAL A 21 12.70 -5.94 -40.19
N ALA A 22 13.49 -7.01 -40.08
CA ALA A 22 13.61 -7.78 -38.84
C ALA A 22 14.15 -6.93 -37.68
N LEU A 23 15.20 -6.14 -37.91
CA LEU A 23 15.76 -5.22 -36.91
C LEU A 23 14.76 -4.12 -36.54
N PHE A 24 14.00 -3.60 -37.51
CA PHE A 24 12.95 -2.62 -37.26
C PHE A 24 11.84 -3.18 -36.35
N LEU A 25 11.33 -4.37 -36.66
CA LEU A 25 10.32 -5.04 -35.84
C LEU A 25 10.84 -5.36 -34.44
N LEU A 26 12.10 -5.78 -34.32
CA LEU A 26 12.75 -6.03 -33.04
C LEU A 26 12.88 -4.74 -32.21
N ALA A 27 13.28 -3.64 -32.83
CA ALA A 27 13.38 -2.35 -32.16
C ALA A 27 12.01 -1.87 -31.64
N VAL A 28 10.95 -1.97 -32.45
CA VAL A 28 9.58 -1.63 -32.04
C VAL A 28 9.10 -2.55 -30.91
N GLY A 29 9.37 -3.86 -31.01
CA GLY A 29 9.03 -4.84 -29.98
C GLY A 29 9.69 -4.52 -28.64
N LEU A 30 10.98 -4.20 -28.64
CA LEU A 30 11.72 -3.86 -27.43
C LEU A 30 11.17 -2.60 -26.74
N LEU A 31 10.90 -1.54 -27.50
CA LEU A 31 10.28 -0.31 -26.98
C LEU A 31 8.89 -0.60 -26.37
N GLY A 32 8.11 -1.49 -27.00
CA GLY A 32 6.82 -1.93 -26.46
C GLY A 32 6.96 -2.62 -25.09
N THR A 33 7.94 -3.52 -24.94
CA THR A 33 8.16 -4.22 -23.66
C THR A 33 8.60 -3.28 -22.53
N LEU A 34 9.43 -2.28 -22.82
CA LEU A 34 9.88 -1.30 -21.83
C LEU A 34 8.71 -0.44 -21.32
N ALA A 35 7.80 -0.04 -22.20
CA ALA A 35 6.60 0.69 -21.80
C ALA A 35 5.73 -0.13 -20.84
N LEU A 36 5.53 -1.41 -21.15
CA LEU A 36 4.80 -2.34 -20.29
C LEU A 36 5.50 -2.54 -18.94
N GLN A 37 6.83 -2.70 -18.94
CA GLN A 37 7.60 -2.88 -17.71
C GLN A 37 7.48 -1.67 -16.78
N ASN A 38 7.55 -0.45 -17.30
CA ASN A 38 7.36 0.77 -16.52
C ASN A 38 5.94 0.85 -15.91
N SER A 39 4.90 0.53 -16.71
CA SER A 39 3.52 0.51 -16.21
C SER A 39 3.31 -0.54 -15.11
N SER A 40 3.90 -1.73 -15.29
CA SER A 40 3.86 -2.83 -14.32
C SER A 40 4.55 -2.45 -13.02
N GLN A 41 5.69 -1.75 -13.07
CA GLN A 41 6.39 -1.31 -11.87
C GLN A 41 5.54 -0.35 -11.03
N ARG A 42 4.87 0.62 -11.67
CA ARG A 42 3.96 1.55 -10.98
C ARG A 42 2.78 0.82 -10.34
N SER A 43 2.16 -0.10 -11.08
CA SER A 43 1.05 -0.90 -10.56
C SER A 43 1.47 -1.77 -9.36
N ASN A 44 2.68 -2.35 -9.40
CA ASN A 44 3.20 -3.15 -8.29
C ASN A 44 3.46 -2.29 -7.05
N GLN A 45 3.98 -1.06 -7.22
CA GLN A 45 4.20 -0.14 -6.10
C GLN A 45 2.88 0.27 -5.43
N SER A 46 1.86 0.61 -6.21
CA SER A 46 0.53 0.93 -5.69
C SER A 46 -0.11 -0.25 -4.94
N ALA A 47 0.01 -1.46 -5.48
CA ALA A 47 -0.45 -2.68 -4.82
C ALA A 47 0.31 -2.96 -3.51
N MET A 48 1.61 -2.68 -3.48
CA MET A 48 2.44 -2.80 -2.27
C MET A 48 1.96 -1.83 -1.18
N PHE A 49 1.77 -0.54 -1.50
CA PHE A 49 1.28 0.44 -0.52
C PHE A 49 -0.11 0.09 0.00
N SER A 50 -1.01 -0.31 -0.89
CA SER A 50 -2.35 -0.78 -0.51
C SER A 50 -2.29 -1.98 0.46
N SER A 51 -1.39 -2.94 0.20
CA SER A 51 -1.20 -4.11 1.05
C SER A 51 -0.66 -3.72 2.43
N VAL A 52 0.32 -2.81 2.48
CA VAL A 52 0.88 -2.28 3.74
C VAL A 52 -0.20 -1.52 4.52
N ALA A 53 -1.00 -0.68 3.86
CA ALA A 53 -2.08 0.06 4.50
C ALA A 53 -3.15 -0.87 5.11
N ILE A 54 -3.53 -1.94 4.41
CA ILE A 54 -4.46 -2.96 4.95
C ILE A 54 -3.88 -3.64 6.19
N VAL A 55 -2.58 -3.99 6.18
CA VAL A 55 -1.92 -4.60 7.33
C VAL A 55 -1.89 -3.63 8.52
N LEU A 56 -1.58 -2.35 8.30
CA LEU A 56 -1.57 -1.32 9.34
C LEU A 56 -2.97 -1.01 9.89
N ALA A 57 -4.01 -1.05 9.05
CA ALA A 57 -5.39 -0.90 9.49
C ALA A 57 -5.82 -2.08 10.38
N ARG A 58 -5.46 -3.31 9.98
CA ARG A 58 -5.71 -4.53 10.76
C ARG A 58 -4.92 -4.56 12.05
N ASP A 59 -3.69 -4.07 12.06
CA ASP A 59 -2.87 -3.96 13.27
C ASP A 59 -3.56 -3.10 14.32
N MET A 60 -4.03 -1.90 13.92
CA MET A 60 -4.79 -1.04 14.83
C MET A 60 -6.11 -1.68 15.29
N ALA A 61 -6.86 -2.33 14.39
CA ALA A 61 -8.06 -3.06 14.78
C ALA A 61 -7.79 -4.16 15.81
N ASN A 62 -6.68 -4.90 15.65
CA ASN A 62 -6.26 -5.91 16.62
C ASN A 62 -5.85 -5.31 17.96
N ARG A 63 -5.16 -4.16 17.98
CA ARG A 63 -4.82 -3.43 19.22
C ARG A 63 -6.08 -2.98 19.96
N ILE A 64 -7.04 -2.41 19.24
CA ILE A 64 -8.35 -2.02 19.78
C ILE A 64 -9.04 -3.25 20.39
N GLY A 65 -9.10 -4.37 19.66
CA GLY A 65 -9.73 -5.60 20.15
C GLY A 65 -9.02 -6.24 21.35
N ALA A 66 -7.68 -6.23 21.36
CA ALA A 66 -6.89 -6.77 22.47
C ALA A 66 -7.06 -5.95 23.76
N ASN A 67 -7.22 -4.64 23.65
CA ASN A 67 -7.36 -3.74 24.78
C ASN A 67 -8.82 -3.54 25.23
N ASN A 68 -9.82 -4.01 24.46
CA ASN A 68 -11.23 -3.95 24.85
C ASN A 68 -11.57 -4.88 26.03
N ASN A 69 -11.01 -6.09 26.05
CA ASN A 69 -11.44 -7.14 26.99
C ASN A 69 -11.02 -6.91 28.46
N GLN A 70 -10.54 -5.72 28.81
CA GLN A 70 -9.99 -5.41 30.12
C GLN A 70 -10.89 -4.52 30.99
N PHE A 71 -11.69 -3.58 30.46
CA PHE A 71 -12.44 -2.63 31.30
C PHE A 71 -13.74 -2.14 30.61
N THR A 72 -14.57 -1.41 31.34
CA THR A 72 -15.99 -1.06 31.12
C THR A 72 -16.36 -0.49 29.73
N THR A 73 -17.67 -0.38 29.41
CA THR A 73 -18.19 0.26 28.18
C THR A 73 -17.73 1.72 27.93
N ALA A 74 -17.13 2.38 28.92
CA ALA A 74 -16.50 3.70 28.74
C ALA A 74 -15.18 3.62 27.96
N ASP A 75 -14.56 2.44 27.94
CA ASP A 75 -13.23 2.20 27.41
C ASP A 75 -13.25 1.79 25.93
N ASP A 76 -14.37 1.27 25.42
CA ASP A 76 -14.63 1.08 23.98
C ASP A 76 -14.47 2.39 23.21
N ALA A 77 -14.88 3.51 23.80
CA ALA A 77 -14.78 4.84 23.19
C ALA A 77 -13.36 5.41 23.17
N LEU A 78 -12.41 4.79 23.89
CA LEU A 78 -11.11 5.38 24.19
C LEU A 78 -10.22 5.52 22.94
N TYR A 79 -10.36 4.63 21.96
CA TYR A 79 -9.65 4.73 20.67
C TYR A 79 -10.35 5.63 19.66
N GLY A 80 -11.54 6.15 19.97
CA GLY A 80 -12.26 7.07 19.09
C GLY A 80 -11.55 8.43 18.98
N GLY A 81 -11.48 8.97 17.77
CA GLY A 81 -10.91 10.29 17.49
C GLY A 81 -9.38 10.31 17.36
N ILE A 82 -8.73 9.15 17.26
CA ILE A 82 -7.29 9.09 16.94
C ILE A 82 -7.06 9.66 15.55
N ASP A 83 -6.03 10.48 15.43
CA ASP A 83 -5.56 11.05 14.18
C ASP A 83 -4.05 11.24 14.24
N THR A 84 -3.31 10.43 13.46
CA THR A 84 -1.84 10.39 13.51
C THR A 84 -1.17 11.70 13.10
N ALA A 85 -1.90 12.63 12.46
CA ALA A 85 -1.40 13.98 12.18
C ALA A 85 -1.17 14.79 13.47
N ASN A 86 -1.92 14.50 14.53
CA ASN A 86 -1.85 15.23 15.80
C ASN A 86 -0.94 14.55 16.84
N VAL A 87 -0.30 13.43 16.46
CA VAL A 87 0.52 12.61 17.34
C VAL A 87 1.97 13.11 17.33
N SER A 88 2.40 13.71 18.45
CA SER A 88 3.77 14.18 18.64
C SER A 88 4.64 13.12 19.32
N GLY A 89 5.34 12.32 18.51
CA GLY A 89 6.77 11.96 18.65
C GLY A 89 7.35 11.35 19.92
N ALA A 90 6.60 10.99 20.96
CA ALA A 90 7.15 10.29 22.12
C ALA A 90 6.40 8.99 22.37
N VAL A 91 6.96 7.87 21.88
CA VAL A 91 6.56 6.53 22.29
C VAL A 91 6.92 6.39 23.77
N THR A 92 5.97 6.70 24.63
CA THR A 92 6.15 6.56 26.07
C THR A 92 6.03 5.07 26.37
N THR A 93 7.13 4.41 26.70
CA THR A 93 7.10 3.01 27.13
C THR A 93 6.39 2.94 28.46
N CYS A 94 5.39 2.09 28.55
CA CYS A 94 4.67 1.89 29.78
C CYS A 94 5.46 0.94 30.69
N ASN A 95 6.24 1.50 31.62
CA ASN A 95 7.09 0.73 32.53
C ASN A 95 6.59 0.73 33.98
N VAL A 96 5.73 1.68 34.37
CA VAL A 96 5.12 1.78 35.70
C VAL A 96 3.78 2.49 35.51
N ASP A 97 2.67 1.86 35.89
CA ASP A 97 1.28 2.35 35.76
C ASP A 97 0.68 2.40 34.33
N CYS A 98 0.55 1.22 33.72
CA CYS A 98 -0.25 0.98 32.50
C CYS A 98 -1.75 1.10 32.76
N ASN A 99 -2.23 2.34 32.82
CA ASN A 99 -3.66 2.57 32.60
C ASN A 99 -3.98 2.58 31.10
N GLN A 100 -5.26 2.46 30.77
CA GLN A 100 -5.72 2.32 29.39
C GLN A 100 -5.43 3.55 28.52
N ALA A 101 -5.41 4.75 29.12
CA ALA A 101 -5.02 5.97 28.42
C ALA A 101 -3.53 5.98 28.03
N SER A 102 -2.65 5.44 28.89
CA SER A 102 -1.24 5.26 28.60
C SER A 102 -1.00 4.23 27.49
N ILE A 103 -1.74 3.12 27.49
CA ILE A 103 -1.68 2.10 26.43
C ILE A 103 -2.12 2.69 25.09
N LYS A 104 -3.26 3.40 25.05
CA LYS A 104 -3.71 4.11 23.83
C LYS A 104 -2.67 5.09 23.32
N THR A 105 -2.08 5.91 24.19
CA THR A 105 -1.08 6.90 23.76
C THR A 105 0.15 6.21 23.19
N MET A 106 0.55 5.06 23.74
CA MET A 106 1.62 4.24 23.19
C MET A 106 1.25 3.63 21.83
N ASP A 107 0.08 3.01 21.71
CA ASP A 107 -0.41 2.40 20.46
C ASP A 107 -0.53 3.43 19.34
N GLU A 108 -1.11 4.59 19.65
CA GLU A 108 -1.25 5.72 18.74
C GLU A 108 0.12 6.24 18.29
N GLY A 109 1.09 6.36 19.20
CA GLY A 109 2.46 6.76 18.89
C GLY A 109 3.19 5.75 17.99
N GLN A 110 3.11 4.46 18.33
CA GLN A 110 3.73 3.38 17.55
C GLN A 110 3.11 3.29 16.16
N TRP A 111 1.78 3.31 16.06
CA TRP A 111 1.07 3.25 14.80
C TRP A 111 1.34 4.46 13.92
N ALA A 112 1.38 5.67 14.50
CA ALA A 112 1.75 6.88 13.77
C ALA A 112 3.17 6.79 13.18
N GLU A 113 4.13 6.23 13.91
CA GLU A 113 5.50 6.03 13.41
C GLU A 113 5.56 4.97 12.31
N GLU A 114 4.86 3.84 12.49
CA GLU A 114 4.80 2.81 11.45
C GLU A 114 4.15 3.30 10.15
N ILE A 115 3.09 4.11 10.25
CA ILE A 115 2.45 4.73 9.08
C ILE A 115 3.43 5.70 8.40
N LYS A 116 4.08 6.59 9.15
CA LYS A 116 5.01 7.59 8.60
C LYS A 116 6.23 6.95 7.93
N THR A 117 6.72 5.84 8.48
CA THR A 117 7.93 5.17 7.98
C THR A 117 7.65 4.24 6.79
N ARG A 118 6.44 3.68 6.69
CA ARG A 118 6.11 2.67 5.66
C ARG A 118 5.27 3.21 4.51
N LEU A 119 4.56 4.32 4.71
CA LEU A 119 3.68 4.91 3.69
C LEU A 119 4.07 6.37 3.38
N PRO A 120 4.12 6.75 2.09
CA PRO A 120 4.35 8.13 1.70
C PRO A 120 3.17 9.03 2.11
N ALA A 121 3.47 10.13 2.81
CA ALA A 121 2.46 11.04 3.38
C ALA A 121 1.37 10.30 4.18
N GLY A 122 1.76 9.20 4.84
CA GLY A 122 0.84 8.31 5.52
C GLY A 122 0.09 9.00 6.66
N ARG A 123 -1.23 8.76 6.75
CA ARG A 123 -2.08 9.22 7.87
C ARG A 123 -3.07 8.13 8.26
N GLY A 124 -3.26 7.94 9.55
CA GLY A 124 -4.23 7.02 10.11
C GLY A 124 -5.25 7.76 10.97
N THR A 125 -6.53 7.40 10.86
CA THR A 125 -7.58 7.88 11.75
C THR A 125 -8.42 6.72 12.28
N VAL A 126 -8.98 6.89 13.47
CA VAL A 126 -9.95 5.96 14.05
C VAL A 126 -11.18 6.75 14.47
N ALA A 127 -12.32 6.39 13.91
CA ALA A 127 -13.62 6.95 14.28
C ALA A 127 -14.50 5.83 14.85
N ILE A 128 -15.46 6.23 15.70
CA ILE A 128 -16.46 5.32 16.25
C ILE A 128 -17.82 5.94 15.94
N ASP A 129 -18.71 5.17 15.33
CA ASP A 129 -20.06 5.62 15.02
C ASP A 129 -20.97 5.57 16.26
N ALA A 130 -22.18 6.13 16.15
CA ALA A 130 -23.15 6.14 17.25
C ALA A 130 -23.69 4.73 17.61
N ASN A 131 -23.42 3.71 16.78
CA ASN A 131 -23.84 2.33 16.97
C ASN A 131 -22.72 1.44 17.60
N GLY A 132 -21.54 2.02 17.85
CA GLY A 132 -20.36 1.31 18.37
C GLY A 132 -19.55 0.57 17.30
N VAL A 133 -19.64 0.97 16.03
CA VAL A 133 -18.80 0.46 14.94
C VAL A 133 -17.52 1.28 14.88
N HIS A 134 -16.38 0.60 14.95
CA HIS A 134 -15.07 1.20 14.80
C HIS A 134 -14.71 1.26 13.32
N GLU A 135 -14.42 2.46 12.81
CA GLU A 135 -13.89 2.71 11.47
C GLU A 135 -12.42 3.09 11.59
N VAL A 136 -11.52 2.20 11.19
CA VAL A 136 -10.08 2.49 11.05
C VAL A 136 -9.81 2.86 9.60
N THR A 137 -9.30 4.07 9.38
CA THR A 137 -8.94 4.56 8.05
C THR A 137 -7.43 4.79 7.97
N VAL A 138 -6.77 4.21 6.96
CA VAL A 138 -5.35 4.46 6.65
C VAL A 138 -5.26 5.08 5.27
N MET A 139 -4.50 6.16 5.16
CA MET A 139 -4.40 7.02 3.99
C MET A 139 -2.93 7.19 3.58
N TRP A 140 -2.66 7.28 2.28
CA TRP A 140 -1.33 7.50 1.74
C TRP A 140 -1.36 8.17 0.36
N ASP A 141 -0.23 8.74 -0.05
CA ASP A 141 -0.05 9.31 -1.38
C ASP A 141 0.48 8.25 -2.35
N ASP A 142 -0.42 7.61 -3.09
CA ASP A 142 -0.10 6.52 -4.00
C ASP A 142 0.78 6.94 -5.19
N GLN A 143 0.63 8.18 -5.64
CA GLN A 143 1.28 8.71 -6.84
C GLN A 143 2.41 9.71 -6.54
N LEU A 144 2.71 9.93 -5.25
CA LEU A 144 3.73 10.87 -4.77
C LEU A 144 3.52 12.30 -5.32
N THR A 145 2.26 12.71 -5.46
CA THR A 145 1.85 14.02 -5.96
C THR A 145 2.09 15.14 -4.95
N GLY A 146 2.24 14.80 -3.67
CA GLY A 146 2.23 15.75 -2.55
C GLY A 146 0.82 16.12 -2.08
N ALA A 147 -0.20 15.33 -2.46
CA ALA A 147 -1.56 15.49 -1.98
C ALA A 147 -1.64 15.39 -0.45
N SER A 148 -2.61 16.10 0.14
CA SER A 148 -2.83 16.11 1.60
C SER A 148 -4.30 16.10 2.00
N GLY A 149 -5.22 16.12 1.02
CA GLY A 149 -6.64 15.97 1.25
C GLY A 149 -6.95 14.60 1.86
N THR A 150 -7.91 14.56 2.78
CA THR A 150 -8.27 13.36 3.55
C THR A 150 -9.67 12.86 3.23
N ASN A 151 -10.28 13.39 2.16
CA ASN A 151 -11.67 13.08 1.83
C ASN A 151 -11.84 11.73 1.11
N CYS A 152 -10.72 11.07 0.77
CA CYS A 152 -10.72 9.81 0.03
C CYS A 152 -11.54 9.87 -1.27
N GLY A 153 -11.56 11.03 -1.95
CA GLY A 153 -12.44 11.31 -3.08
C GLY A 153 -12.05 10.65 -4.40
N GLY A 154 -10.97 9.86 -4.41
CA GLY A 154 -10.46 9.17 -5.61
C GLY A 154 -9.70 10.08 -6.59
N ASN A 155 -9.49 11.36 -6.25
CA ASN A 155 -8.61 12.25 -7.01
C ASN A 155 -7.21 12.29 -6.37
N PRO A 156 -6.20 11.61 -6.95
CA PRO A 156 -4.87 11.49 -6.37
C PRO A 156 -4.06 12.80 -6.40
N GLU A 157 -4.53 13.85 -7.08
CA GLU A 157 -3.86 15.16 -7.09
C GLU A 157 -4.24 16.02 -5.87
N VAL A 158 -5.37 15.71 -5.22
CA VAL A 158 -5.92 16.51 -4.12
C VAL A 158 -6.04 15.68 -2.85
N ASP A 159 -6.55 14.46 -2.97
CA ASP A 159 -6.83 13.56 -1.86
C ASP A 159 -5.86 12.38 -1.81
N LEU A 160 -5.54 11.95 -0.60
CA LEU A 160 -4.85 10.70 -0.33
C LEU A 160 -5.73 9.50 -0.72
N THR A 161 -5.08 8.44 -1.17
CA THR A 161 -5.74 7.13 -1.36
C THR A 161 -5.96 6.51 0.02
N CYS A 162 -7.09 5.83 0.20
CA CYS A 162 -7.50 5.35 1.53
C CYS A 162 -7.96 3.89 1.52
N VAL A 163 -7.75 3.22 2.64
CA VAL A 163 -8.39 1.95 3.01
C VAL A 163 -9.17 2.17 4.29
N LYS A 164 -10.41 1.68 4.31
CA LYS A 164 -11.29 1.71 5.47
C LYS A 164 -11.57 0.29 5.94
N LEU A 165 -11.47 0.09 7.25
CA LEU A 165 -11.82 -1.16 7.91
C LEU A 165 -12.86 -0.86 8.98
N GLU A 166 -14.06 -1.37 8.79
CA GLU A 166 -15.14 -1.29 9.77
C GLU A 166 -15.26 -2.60 10.52
N PHE A 167 -15.34 -2.55 11.83
CA PHE A 167 -15.60 -3.72 12.67
C PHE A 167 -16.36 -3.34 13.93
N ARG A 168 -17.01 -4.35 14.50
CA ARG A 168 -17.67 -4.27 15.80
C ARG A 168 -16.98 -5.25 16.74
N LEU A 169 -16.75 -4.81 17.97
CA LEU A 169 -16.18 -5.63 19.03
C LEU A 169 -17.23 -6.53 19.70
#